data_AF-A0A358PD85-F1
#
_entry.id   AF-A0A358PD85-F1
#
_cell.length_a   1.000
_cell.length_b   1.000
_cell.length_c   1.000
_cell.angle_alpha   90.00
_cell.angle_beta   90.00
_cell.angle_gamma   90.00
#
_symmetry.space_group_name_H-M   'P 1'
#
loop_
_entity.id
_entity.type
_entity.pdbx_description
1 polymer ?
#
loop_
_entity_poly.entity_id
_entity_poly.type
_entity_poly.pdbx_seq_one_letter_code
_entity_poly.pdbx_strand_id
1 'polypeptide(L)'
;MRANITINDAGTILAASNSPPPTGGAAVSRVNQKMFITLGAKPTVPALLSLIRALRAVKTAITLYNFDGNDGTQFTQNKICIRLAQMALSNLESEHRRLFQSEIELVSPQLLTFDNLPDDLLRLARMSLDTTDVLSSLIKVYDAHIKNLVLVGQSLSMKLCFIVVPENLAWPKPPPLLAQSFEHCLDPPLNYWLAISYETAMAVRGPLYQHGMIRINQGPERQFKRIIYPIIPANERASNHRILSTACLLDDPDTPII
;
A
#
# COMPACT_ATOMS: atom_id res chain seq x y z
N MET A 1 19.39 -23.92 1.06
CA MET A 1 19.89 -22.54 0.87
C MET A 1 19.32 -21.66 1.98
N ARG A 2 20.19 -20.89 2.66
CA ARG A 2 19.79 -19.96 3.73
C ARG A 2 20.10 -18.54 3.27
N ALA A 3 19.12 -17.66 3.33
CA ALA A 3 19.30 -16.24 3.02
C ALA A 3 18.73 -15.43 4.18
N ASN A 4 19.50 -14.47 4.70
CA ASN A 4 19.06 -13.59 5.77
C ASN A 4 19.28 -12.14 5.32
N ILE A 5 18.35 -11.26 5.67
CA ILE A 5 18.50 -9.82 5.53
C ILE A 5 18.09 -9.15 6.84
N THR A 6 18.70 -8.02 7.13
CA THR A 6 18.29 -7.14 8.22
C THR A 6 17.81 -5.83 7.62
N ILE A 7 16.73 -5.26 8.15
CA ILE A 7 16.20 -3.95 7.80
C ILE A 7 16.38 -3.08 9.03
N ASN A 8 17.12 -1.98 8.90
CA ASN A 8 17.27 -1.03 10.00
C ASN A 8 16.02 -0.15 10.17
N ASP A 9 16.02 0.68 11.21
CA ASP A 9 14.98 1.67 11.52
C ASP A 9 14.75 2.71 10.40
N ALA A 10 15.76 2.99 9.58
CA ALA A 10 15.65 3.83 8.39
C ALA A 10 15.07 3.09 7.16
N GLY A 11 14.76 1.79 7.25
CA GLY A 11 14.27 0.99 6.13
C GLY A 11 15.34 0.53 5.14
N THR A 12 16.63 0.68 5.47
CA THR A 12 17.73 0.19 4.64
C THR A 12 17.90 -1.31 4.80
N ILE A 13 17.95 -2.04 3.69
CA ILE A 13 18.25 -3.47 3.66
C ILE A 13 19.77 -3.66 3.77
N LEU A 14 20.19 -4.36 4.81
CA LEU A 14 21.57 -4.69 5.13
C LEU A 14 21.82 -6.19 4.94
N ALA A 15 23.07 -6.52 4.64
CA ALA A 15 23.53 -7.90 4.54
C ALA A 15 23.35 -8.64 5.87
N ALA A 16 23.14 -9.95 5.77
CA ALA A 16 22.86 -10.87 6.87
C ALA A 16 23.73 -10.64 8.12
N SER A 17 23.09 -10.38 9.26
CA SER A 17 23.65 -10.66 10.57
C SER A 17 22.84 -11.79 11.23
N ASN A 18 23.50 -12.66 11.99
CA ASN A 18 22.80 -13.62 12.86
C ASN A 18 22.30 -12.97 14.16
N SER A 19 22.42 -11.65 14.26
CA SER A 19 22.02 -10.85 15.41
C SER A 19 20.50 -10.67 15.42
N PRO A 20 19.90 -10.45 16.60
CA PRO A 20 18.50 -10.04 16.68
C PRO A 20 18.27 -8.77 15.87
N PRO A 21 17.03 -8.54 15.37
CA PRO A 21 16.72 -7.32 14.64
C PRO A 21 17.01 -6.09 15.52
N PRO A 22 17.56 -5.00 14.96
CA PRO A 22 17.77 -3.77 15.70
C PRO A 22 16.42 -3.20 16.18
N THR A 23 16.45 -2.41 17.25
CA THR A 23 15.28 -1.61 17.66
C THR A 23 14.80 -0.76 16.48
N GLY A 24 13.49 -0.70 16.26
CA GLY A 24 12.91 -0.03 15.10
C GLY A 24 12.99 -0.80 13.78
N GLY A 25 13.75 -1.90 13.70
CA GLY A 25 13.98 -2.64 12.47
C GLY A 25 13.24 -3.98 12.36
N ALA A 26 13.69 -4.80 11.41
CA ALA A 26 13.21 -6.16 11.20
C ALA A 26 14.33 -7.07 10.68
N ALA A 27 14.18 -8.38 10.87
CA ALA A 27 15.03 -9.39 10.28
C ALA A 27 14.18 -10.37 9.49
N VAL A 28 14.64 -10.77 8.31
CA VAL A 28 14.00 -11.79 7.49
C VAL A 28 14.99 -12.89 7.25
N SER A 29 14.61 -14.13 7.54
CA SER A 29 15.39 -15.31 7.23
C SER A 29 14.58 -16.28 6.39
N ARG A 30 15.24 -16.88 5.41
CA ARG A 30 14.68 -17.95 4.59
C ARG A 30 15.49 -19.20 4.86
N VAL A 31 14.81 -20.25 5.32
CA VAL A 31 15.37 -21.60 5.44
C VAL A 31 14.54 -22.51 4.55
N ASN A 32 15.15 -22.99 3.47
CA ASN A 32 14.48 -23.78 2.44
C ASN A 32 13.30 -23.00 1.80
N GLN A 33 12.08 -23.52 1.92
CA GLN A 33 10.85 -22.89 1.43
C GLN A 33 10.08 -22.15 2.53
N LYS A 34 10.63 -22.02 3.74
CA LYS A 34 10.01 -21.30 4.85
C LYS A 34 10.67 -19.95 5.04
N MET A 35 9.86 -18.93 5.21
CA MET A 35 10.28 -17.56 5.49
C MET A 35 9.89 -17.20 6.91
N PHE A 36 10.81 -16.60 7.65
CA PHE A 36 10.62 -16.17 9.01
C PHE A 36 10.93 -14.68 9.10
N ILE A 37 10.03 -13.92 9.71
CA ILE A 37 10.19 -12.49 9.95
C ILE A 37 10.25 -12.31 11.46
N THR A 38 11.23 -11.57 11.94
CA THR A 38 11.32 -11.14 13.34
C THR A 38 11.32 -9.62 13.37
N LEU A 39 10.34 -9.02 14.05
CA LEU A 39 10.28 -7.57 14.21
C LEU A 39 11.08 -7.14 15.45
N GLY A 40 11.86 -6.07 15.33
CA GLY A 40 12.48 -5.41 16.47
C GLY A 40 11.44 -4.72 17.34
N ALA A 41 11.83 -4.31 18.55
CA ALA A 41 10.95 -3.51 19.41
C ALA A 41 10.57 -2.20 18.70
N LYS A 42 9.27 -1.85 18.69
CA LYS A 42 8.70 -0.65 18.07
C LYS A 42 9.17 -0.42 16.61
N PRO A 43 8.84 -1.33 15.67
CA PRO A 43 9.31 -1.22 14.29
C PRO A 43 8.83 0.08 13.64
N THR A 44 9.71 0.79 12.94
CA THR A 44 9.40 2.09 12.33
C THR A 44 8.61 1.94 11.02
N VAL A 45 7.95 3.02 10.60
CA VAL A 45 7.23 3.07 9.31
C VAL A 45 8.15 2.76 8.11
N PRO A 46 9.36 3.35 8.00
CA PRO A 46 10.29 3.00 6.90
C PRO A 46 10.71 1.53 6.89
N ALA A 47 10.93 0.93 8.07
CA ALA A 47 11.30 -0.48 8.19
C ALA A 47 10.16 -1.40 7.73
N LEU A 48 8.93 -1.14 8.20
CA LEU A 48 7.74 -1.90 7.81
C LEU A 48 7.43 -1.77 6.31
N LEU A 49 7.56 -0.56 5.75
CA LEU A 49 7.35 -0.33 4.32
C LEU A 49 8.40 -1.06 3.47
N SER A 50 9.65 -1.05 3.91
CA SER A 50 10.74 -1.77 3.22
C SER A 50 10.57 -3.29 3.30
N LEU A 51 10.02 -3.78 4.41
CA LEU A 51 9.64 -5.17 4.55
C LEU A 51 8.51 -5.55 3.58
N ILE A 52 7.44 -4.76 3.49
CA ILE A 52 6.34 -4.96 2.52
C ILE A 52 6.89 -5.04 1.08
N ARG A 53 7.82 -4.14 0.73
CA ARG A 53 8.52 -4.14 -0.56
C ARG A 53 9.28 -5.44 -0.81
N ALA A 54 10.04 -5.90 0.18
CA ALA A 54 10.82 -7.13 0.08
C ALA A 54 9.93 -8.38 -0.08
N LEU A 55 8.70 -8.35 0.47
CA LEU A 55 7.76 -9.48 0.40
C LEU A 55 7.04 -9.62 -0.95
N ARG A 56 7.16 -8.66 -1.87
CA ARG A 56 6.54 -8.70 -3.22
C ARG A 56 6.86 -9.96 -4.02
N ALA A 57 8.11 -10.42 -3.96
CA ALA A 57 8.60 -11.54 -4.75
C ALA A 57 8.34 -12.92 -4.09
N VAL A 58 7.68 -12.94 -2.94
CA VAL A 58 7.58 -14.12 -2.08
C VAL A 58 6.27 -14.86 -2.34
N LYS A 59 6.36 -16.17 -2.63
CA LYS A 59 5.19 -17.04 -2.85
C LYS A 59 5.04 -18.16 -1.81
N THR A 60 5.78 -18.07 -0.70
CA THR A 60 5.84 -19.13 0.32
C THR A 60 5.09 -18.72 1.59
N ALA A 61 4.77 -19.71 2.44
CA ALA A 61 4.27 -19.45 3.79
C ALA A 61 5.31 -18.66 4.61
N ILE A 62 4.82 -17.70 5.39
CA ILE A 62 5.64 -16.80 6.19
C ILE A 62 5.23 -16.95 7.66
N THR A 63 6.20 -17.15 8.53
CA THR A 63 6.02 -17.13 9.98
C THR A 63 6.51 -15.80 10.53
N LEU A 64 5.65 -15.09 11.26
CA LEU A 64 6.00 -13.84 11.93
C LEU A 64 6.25 -14.10 13.42
N TYR A 65 7.40 -13.65 13.90
CA TYR A 65 7.75 -13.58 15.32
C TYR A 65 7.78 -12.11 15.76
N ASN A 66 7.17 -11.84 16.91
CA ASN A 66 7.33 -10.57 17.60
C ASN A 66 8.67 -10.54 18.35
N PHE A 67 9.04 -9.36 18.87
CA PHE A 67 10.28 -9.13 19.61
C PHE A 67 10.53 -10.17 20.73
N ASP A 68 9.47 -10.64 21.39
CA ASP A 68 9.55 -11.62 22.49
C ASP A 68 9.68 -13.09 22.04
N GLY A 69 9.75 -13.33 20.72
CA GLY A 69 10.34 -14.53 20.11
C GLY A 69 9.66 -15.89 20.31
N ASN A 70 8.68 -16.04 21.20
CA ASN A 70 8.32 -17.37 21.69
C ASN A 70 7.21 -18.10 20.89
N ASP A 71 6.24 -17.39 20.31
CA ASP A 71 5.16 -18.00 19.51
C ASP A 71 5.02 -17.33 18.13
N GLY A 72 5.55 -18.00 17.11
CA GLY A 72 5.46 -17.54 15.72
C GLY A 72 4.08 -17.82 15.12
N THR A 73 3.42 -16.80 14.58
CA THR A 73 2.13 -16.97 13.88
C THR A 73 2.37 -17.18 12.38
N GLN A 74 1.72 -18.18 11.78
CA GLN A 74 1.81 -18.41 10.33
C GLN A 74 0.82 -17.56 9.55
N PHE A 75 1.30 -16.98 8.47
CA PHE A 75 0.54 -16.16 7.55
C PHE A 75 0.78 -16.56 6.10
N THR A 76 -0.24 -16.35 5.26
CA THR A 76 -0.04 -16.24 3.81
C THR A 76 0.61 -14.89 3.50
N GLN A 77 1.25 -14.77 2.33
CA GLN A 77 1.92 -13.53 1.92
C GLN A 77 0.98 -12.32 1.90
N ASN A 78 -0.26 -12.48 1.39
CA ASN A 78 -1.24 -11.41 1.40
C ASN A 78 -1.59 -10.96 2.83
N LYS A 79 -1.87 -11.91 3.73
CA LYS A 79 -2.27 -11.61 5.11
C LYS A 79 -1.16 -10.92 5.90
N ILE A 80 0.10 -11.34 5.73
CA ILE A 80 1.22 -10.68 6.41
C ILE A 80 1.45 -9.27 5.86
N CYS A 81 1.35 -9.05 4.54
CA CYS A 81 1.52 -7.70 3.98
C CYS A 81 0.45 -6.74 4.51
N ILE A 82 -0.82 -7.20 4.59
CA ILE A 82 -1.91 -6.41 5.19
C ILE A 82 -1.65 -6.12 6.67
N ARG A 83 -1.20 -7.12 7.44
CA ARG A 83 -0.87 -6.92 8.86
C ARG A 83 0.25 -5.89 9.05
N LEU A 84 1.31 -5.98 8.25
CA LEU A 84 2.42 -5.02 8.28
C LEU A 84 1.97 -3.62 7.86
N ALA A 85 1.08 -3.52 6.88
CA ALA A 85 0.51 -2.24 6.45
C ALA A 85 -0.34 -1.61 7.56
N GLN A 86 -1.19 -2.39 8.22
CA GLN A 86 -1.98 -1.94 9.37
C GLN A 86 -1.08 -1.46 10.53
N MET A 87 0.03 -2.15 10.80
CA MET A 87 1.01 -1.69 11.79
C MET A 87 1.69 -0.37 11.36
N ALA A 88 2.09 -0.26 10.09
CA ALA A 88 2.74 0.94 9.56
C ALA A 88 1.80 2.14 9.57
N LEU A 89 0.53 1.96 9.16
CA LEU A 89 -0.51 2.97 9.27
C LEU A 89 -0.71 3.34 10.74
N SER A 90 -1.00 2.38 11.62
CA SER A 90 -1.22 2.68 13.05
C SER A 90 -0.08 3.52 13.66
N ASN A 91 1.18 3.19 13.36
CA ASN A 91 2.33 3.98 13.80
C ASN A 91 2.30 5.41 13.24
N LEU A 92 2.19 5.56 11.92
CA LEU A 92 2.16 6.86 11.24
C LEU A 92 1.00 7.73 11.70
N GLU A 93 -0.20 7.15 11.74
CA GLU A 93 -1.44 7.84 12.07
C GLU A 93 -1.50 8.22 13.56
N SER A 94 -0.81 7.48 14.44
CA SER A 94 -0.71 7.85 15.86
C SER A 94 0.03 9.17 16.08
N GLU A 95 1.05 9.46 15.26
CA GLU A 95 1.82 10.72 15.28
C GLU A 95 1.10 11.85 14.54
N HIS A 96 0.19 11.49 13.62
CA HIS A 96 -0.50 12.41 12.73
C HIS A 96 -2.02 12.31 12.80
N ARG A 97 -2.60 12.02 13.98
CA ARG A 97 -4.06 11.78 14.17
C ARG A 97 -4.97 12.88 13.64
N ARG A 98 -4.45 14.10 13.50
CA ARG A 98 -5.18 15.25 12.95
C ARG A 98 -5.29 15.22 11.42
N LEU A 99 -4.49 14.43 10.72
CA LEU A 99 -4.48 14.35 9.26
C LEU A 99 -5.34 13.19 8.75
N PHE A 100 -5.14 12.00 9.32
CA PHE A 100 -5.79 10.79 8.85
C PHE A 100 -5.84 9.72 9.94
N GLN A 101 -6.86 8.87 9.86
CA GLN A 101 -7.00 7.63 10.61
C GLN A 101 -7.70 6.63 9.69
N SER A 102 -7.12 5.47 9.44
CA SER A 102 -7.65 4.55 8.45
C SER A 102 -7.35 3.09 8.75
N GLU A 103 -8.22 2.24 8.21
CA GLU A 103 -8.03 0.81 8.15
C GLU A 103 -7.81 0.40 6.69
N ILE A 104 -7.04 -0.68 6.50
CA ILE A 104 -6.80 -1.26 5.19
C ILE A 104 -7.02 -2.77 5.24
N GLU A 105 -7.75 -3.28 4.25
CA GLU A 105 -8.08 -4.68 4.12
C GLU A 105 -8.14 -5.13 2.65
N LEU A 106 -8.22 -6.44 2.43
CA LEU A 106 -8.47 -6.99 1.10
C LEU A 106 -9.92 -6.73 0.70
N VAL A 107 -10.14 -6.38 -0.57
CA VAL A 107 -11.51 -6.41 -1.10
C VAL A 107 -12.03 -7.84 -1.02
N SER A 108 -13.12 -8.01 -0.28
CA SER A 108 -13.79 -9.29 -0.07
C SER A 108 -15.12 -9.33 -0.83
N PRO A 109 -15.65 -10.52 -1.17
CA PRO A 109 -16.99 -10.63 -1.75
C PRO A 109 -18.07 -9.97 -0.89
N GLN A 110 -17.94 -10.04 0.44
CA GLN A 110 -18.85 -9.37 1.37
C GLN A 110 -18.79 -7.85 1.22
N LEU A 111 -17.58 -7.29 1.07
CA LEU A 111 -17.41 -5.85 0.85
C LEU A 111 -18.20 -5.36 -0.38
N LEU A 112 -18.18 -6.16 -1.45
CA LEU A 112 -18.84 -5.87 -2.72
C LEU A 112 -20.38 -5.95 -2.65
N THR A 113 -20.94 -6.40 -1.53
CA THR A 113 -22.39 -6.52 -1.31
C THR A 113 -22.94 -5.48 -0.35
N PHE A 114 -22.10 -4.64 0.28
CA PHE A 114 -22.61 -3.56 1.13
C PHE A 114 -23.19 -2.42 0.29
N ASP A 115 -24.40 -1.99 0.64
CA ASP A 115 -25.13 -0.88 0.00
C ASP A 115 -24.48 0.51 0.18
N ASN A 116 -23.30 0.59 0.81
CA ASN A 116 -22.65 1.84 1.18
C ASN A 116 -21.39 2.16 0.38
N LEU A 117 -20.99 1.34 -0.61
CA LEU A 117 -19.83 1.66 -1.45
C LEU A 117 -20.29 2.45 -2.68
N PRO A 118 -19.79 3.68 -2.90
CA PRO A 118 -20.15 4.46 -4.09
C PRO A 118 -19.85 3.73 -5.39
N ASP A 119 -20.66 4.00 -6.42
CA ASP A 119 -20.68 3.25 -7.68
C ASP A 119 -19.30 3.17 -8.37
N ASP A 120 -18.52 4.25 -8.36
CA ASP A 120 -17.16 4.27 -8.93
C ASP A 120 -16.20 3.32 -8.22
N LEU A 121 -16.25 3.31 -6.88
CA LEU A 121 -15.44 2.41 -6.07
C LEU A 121 -15.88 0.96 -6.29
N LEU A 122 -17.19 0.72 -6.34
CA LEU A 122 -17.74 -0.61 -6.59
C LEU A 122 -17.39 -1.12 -7.99
N ARG A 123 -17.46 -0.25 -9.01
CA ARG A 123 -17.03 -0.56 -10.38
C ARG A 123 -15.57 -0.97 -10.40
N LEU A 124 -14.67 -0.17 -9.81
CA LEU A 124 -13.23 -0.51 -9.76
C LEU A 124 -13.00 -1.84 -9.02
N ALA A 125 -13.61 -2.02 -7.85
CA ALA A 125 -13.41 -3.18 -7.00
C ALA A 125 -13.87 -4.49 -7.64
N ARG A 126 -14.90 -4.44 -8.50
CA ARG A 126 -15.43 -5.60 -9.24
C ARG A 126 -14.68 -5.90 -10.54
N MET A 127 -13.75 -5.04 -10.97
CA MET A 127 -13.02 -5.29 -12.21
C MET A 127 -12.15 -6.54 -12.10
N SER A 128 -12.04 -7.28 -13.20
CA SER A 128 -11.01 -8.31 -13.37
C SER A 128 -9.89 -7.74 -14.24
N LEU A 129 -8.83 -7.29 -13.57
CA LEU A 129 -7.62 -6.73 -14.19
C LEU A 129 -6.49 -7.76 -14.29
N ASP A 130 -6.83 -9.05 -14.16
CA ASP A 130 -5.94 -10.18 -14.45
C ASP A 130 -5.82 -10.36 -15.98
N THR A 131 -5.22 -9.37 -16.65
CA THR A 131 -4.99 -9.36 -18.11
C THR A 131 -3.58 -9.82 -18.47
N THR A 132 -3.36 -10.06 -19.76
CA THR A 132 -2.04 -10.39 -20.33
C THR A 132 -1.02 -9.27 -20.16
N ASP A 133 -1.48 -8.02 -20.21
CA ASP A 133 -0.66 -6.82 -20.24
C ASP A 133 -1.38 -5.61 -19.60
N VAL A 134 -0.60 -4.58 -19.27
CA VAL A 134 -1.03 -3.35 -18.59
C VAL A 134 -1.95 -2.52 -19.49
N LEU A 135 -1.66 -2.42 -20.78
CA LEU A 135 -2.42 -1.58 -21.71
C LEU A 135 -3.88 -2.07 -21.81
N SER A 136 -4.07 -3.37 -21.99
CA SER A 136 -5.39 -4.00 -22.01
C SER A 136 -6.19 -3.72 -20.72
N SER A 137 -5.54 -3.74 -19.55
CA SER A 137 -6.17 -3.37 -18.28
C SER A 137 -6.57 -1.89 -18.22
N LEU A 138 -5.72 -0.99 -18.71
CA LEU A 138 -6.01 0.45 -18.74
C LEU A 138 -7.16 0.80 -19.69
N ILE A 139 -7.27 0.13 -20.85
CA ILE A 139 -8.40 0.31 -21.77
C ILE A 139 -9.71 -0.10 -21.10
N LYS A 140 -9.75 -1.27 -20.44
CA LYS A 140 -10.95 -1.72 -19.69
C LYS A 140 -11.39 -0.69 -18.65
N VAL A 141 -10.43 -0.08 -17.96
CA VAL A 141 -10.69 0.90 -16.88
C VAL A 141 -11.18 2.22 -17.46
N TYR A 142 -10.62 2.64 -18.60
CA TYR A 142 -11.08 3.80 -19.35
C TYR A 142 -12.54 3.63 -19.79
N ASP A 143 -12.87 2.47 -20.38
CA ASP A 143 -14.23 2.14 -20.85
C ASP A 143 -15.24 2.00 -19.70
N ALA A 144 -14.77 1.71 -18.48
CA ALA A 144 -15.62 1.64 -17.30
C ALA A 144 -16.07 3.01 -16.77
N HIS A 145 -15.51 4.12 -17.30
CA HIS A 145 -15.83 5.50 -16.94
C HIS A 145 -15.83 5.74 -15.42
N ILE A 146 -14.75 5.29 -14.76
CA ILE A 146 -14.57 5.44 -13.31
C ILE A 146 -14.14 6.88 -13.04
N LYS A 147 -14.95 7.61 -12.26
CA LYS A 147 -14.62 8.98 -11.87
C LYS A 147 -13.41 9.01 -10.92
N ASN A 148 -12.74 10.17 -10.91
CA ASN A 148 -11.70 10.51 -9.93
C ASN A 148 -10.56 9.48 -9.86
N LEU A 149 -10.25 8.86 -11.01
CA LEU A 149 -9.24 7.84 -11.11
C LEU A 149 -7.83 8.44 -11.00
N VAL A 150 -7.04 7.85 -10.09
CA VAL A 150 -5.62 8.11 -9.91
C VAL A 150 -4.84 6.94 -10.51
N LEU A 151 -3.86 7.24 -11.37
CA LEU A 151 -2.93 6.27 -11.90
C LEU A 151 -1.54 6.52 -11.30
N VAL A 152 -1.00 5.51 -10.64
CA VAL A 152 0.33 5.51 -10.05
C VAL A 152 1.20 4.50 -10.78
N GLY A 153 2.46 4.87 -11.01
CA GLY A 153 3.48 3.98 -11.53
C GLY A 153 4.77 4.05 -10.72
N GLN A 154 5.82 3.48 -11.29
CA GLN A 154 7.16 3.54 -10.74
C GLN A 154 8.08 4.30 -11.70
N SER A 155 8.93 5.16 -11.15
CA SER A 155 10.04 5.77 -11.88
C SER A 155 11.10 4.71 -12.26
N LEU A 156 12.09 5.10 -13.07
CA LEU A 156 13.25 4.25 -13.37
C LEU A 156 14.01 3.80 -12.10
N SER A 157 13.95 4.60 -11.03
CA SER A 157 14.54 4.28 -9.73
C SER A 157 13.58 3.50 -8.82
N MET A 158 12.50 2.92 -9.37
CA MET A 158 11.47 2.14 -8.65
C MET A 158 10.74 2.91 -7.54
N LYS A 159 10.72 4.25 -7.62
CA LYS A 159 9.97 5.10 -6.67
C LYS A 159 8.56 5.34 -7.20
N LEU A 160 7.56 5.33 -6.32
CA LEU A 160 6.19 5.64 -6.68
C LEU A 160 6.07 7.07 -7.22
N CYS A 161 5.34 7.24 -8.32
CA CYS A 161 5.02 8.54 -8.90
C CYS A 161 3.60 8.56 -9.45
N PHE A 162 2.96 9.73 -9.42
CA PHE A 162 1.68 9.93 -10.08
C PHE A 162 1.88 10.05 -11.59
N ILE A 163 1.09 9.31 -12.35
CA ILE A 163 1.01 9.42 -13.82
C ILE A 163 -0.22 10.23 -14.19
N VAL A 164 -1.35 9.95 -13.53
CA VAL A 164 -2.61 10.69 -13.70
C VAL A 164 -3.20 10.96 -12.32
N VAL A 165 -3.68 12.18 -12.13
CA VAL A 165 -4.52 12.58 -10.99
C VAL A 165 -5.73 13.34 -11.52
N PRO A 166 -6.87 13.31 -10.82
CA PRO A 166 -8.03 14.11 -11.19
C PRO A 166 -7.73 15.61 -11.19
N GLU A 167 -8.40 16.34 -12.09
CA GLU A 167 -8.43 17.80 -12.03
C GLU A 167 -9.24 18.27 -10.81
N ASN A 168 -8.97 19.50 -10.33
CA ASN A 168 -9.68 20.12 -9.19
C ASN A 168 -9.68 19.30 -7.89
N LEU A 169 -8.61 18.53 -7.69
CA LEU A 169 -8.39 17.68 -6.53
C LEU A 169 -8.49 18.44 -5.19
N ALA A 170 -9.32 17.95 -4.28
CA ALA A 170 -9.29 18.33 -2.87
C ALA A 170 -8.10 17.66 -2.18
N TRP A 171 -6.94 18.30 -2.28
CA TRP A 171 -5.69 17.84 -1.68
C TRP A 171 -4.97 18.99 -0.97
N PRO A 172 -4.12 18.69 0.03
CA PRO A 172 -3.17 19.67 0.56
C PRO A 172 -2.45 20.41 -0.57
N LYS A 173 -2.41 21.74 -0.49
CA LYS A 173 -1.71 22.55 -1.50
C LYS A 173 -0.18 22.51 -1.29
N PRO A 174 0.63 22.49 -2.36
CA PRO A 174 0.24 22.41 -3.78
C PRO A 174 -0.24 20.99 -4.18
N PRO A 175 -1.05 20.86 -5.25
CA PRO A 175 -1.41 19.54 -5.76
C PRO A 175 -0.15 18.74 -6.15
N PRO A 176 -0.20 17.41 -6.10
CA PRO A 176 0.97 16.59 -6.35
C PRO A 176 1.45 16.73 -7.79
N LEU A 177 2.77 16.82 -7.95
CA LEU A 177 3.42 16.92 -9.25
C LEU A 177 3.46 15.55 -9.93
N LEU A 178 3.00 15.52 -11.19
CA LEU A 178 3.07 14.34 -12.03
C LEU A 178 4.51 13.98 -12.39
N ALA A 179 4.76 12.69 -12.61
CA ALA A 179 6.05 12.09 -12.96
C ALA A 179 7.20 12.34 -11.96
N GLN A 180 6.95 13.01 -10.84
CA GLN A 180 7.89 13.12 -9.72
C GLN A 180 7.63 12.03 -8.69
N SER A 181 8.68 11.58 -8.01
CA SER A 181 8.53 10.60 -6.94
C SER A 181 7.75 11.21 -5.76
N PHE A 182 6.96 10.41 -5.06
CA PHE A 182 6.20 10.85 -3.89
C PHE A 182 7.07 11.57 -2.84
N GLU A 183 8.29 11.07 -2.59
CA GLU A 183 9.26 11.69 -1.67
C GLU A 183 9.63 13.14 -2.03
N HIS A 184 9.49 13.53 -3.30
CA HIS A 184 9.80 14.88 -3.77
C HIS A 184 8.57 15.79 -3.86
N CYS A 185 7.39 15.22 -4.12
CA CYS A 185 6.18 16.00 -4.40
C CYS A 185 5.12 15.98 -3.31
N LEU A 186 5.30 15.18 -2.24
CA LEU A 186 4.38 15.09 -1.11
C LEU A 186 5.09 15.34 0.22
N ASP A 187 4.38 15.96 1.14
CA ASP A 187 4.82 16.05 2.54
C ASP A 187 5.01 14.65 3.15
N PRO A 188 5.99 14.44 4.06
CA PRO A 188 6.34 13.11 4.55
C PRO A 188 5.17 12.28 5.08
N PRO A 189 4.21 12.82 5.87
CA PRO A 189 3.07 12.03 6.35
C PRO A 189 2.19 11.50 5.21
N LEU A 190 1.91 12.34 4.20
CA LEU A 190 1.09 11.96 3.05
C LEU A 190 1.82 10.99 2.13
N ASN A 191 3.12 11.21 1.93
CA ASN A 191 3.98 10.29 1.20
C ASN A 191 3.93 8.89 1.83
N TYR A 192 4.22 8.76 3.12
CA TYR A 192 4.19 7.46 3.79
C TYR A 192 2.80 6.84 3.79
N TRP A 193 1.75 7.63 4.04
CA TRP A 193 0.38 7.13 4.07
C TRP A 193 -0.03 6.49 2.74
N LEU A 194 0.21 7.17 1.61
CA LEU A 194 -0.06 6.62 0.28
C LEU A 194 0.92 5.50 -0.09
N ALA A 195 2.21 5.64 0.23
CA ALA A 195 3.21 4.64 -0.09
C ALA A 195 2.92 3.32 0.63
N ILE A 196 2.46 3.34 1.90
CA ILE A 196 2.06 2.11 2.60
C ILE A 196 0.94 1.41 1.82
N SER A 197 -0.14 2.12 1.50
CA SER A 197 -1.30 1.51 0.84
C SER A 197 -0.98 0.99 -0.57
N TYR A 198 -0.30 1.80 -1.39
CA TYR A 198 0.07 1.44 -2.76
C TYR A 198 1.14 0.35 -2.81
N GLU A 199 2.15 0.43 -1.94
CA GLU A 199 3.19 -0.59 -1.94
C GLU A 199 2.63 -1.95 -1.48
N THR A 200 1.69 -1.92 -0.53
CA THR A 200 0.95 -3.10 -0.05
C THR A 200 0.09 -3.71 -1.13
N ALA A 201 -0.65 -2.90 -1.90
CA ALA A 201 -1.44 -3.40 -3.02
C ALA A 201 -0.56 -4.16 -4.00
N MET A 202 0.61 -3.60 -4.35
CA MET A 202 1.55 -4.32 -5.22
C MET A 202 2.13 -5.58 -4.61
N ALA A 203 2.37 -5.61 -3.29
CA ALA A 203 2.86 -6.81 -2.60
C ALA A 203 1.81 -7.92 -2.60
N VAL A 204 0.57 -7.59 -2.25
CA VAL A 204 -0.58 -8.51 -2.24
C VAL A 204 -0.96 -8.97 -3.65
N ARG A 205 -0.71 -8.13 -4.66
CA ARG A 205 -1.17 -8.32 -6.06
C ARG A 205 -2.68 -8.52 -6.15
N GLY A 206 -3.43 -7.76 -5.36
CA GLY A 206 -4.88 -7.80 -5.34
C GLY A 206 -5.47 -6.48 -4.86
N PRO A 207 -6.77 -6.26 -5.11
CA PRO A 207 -7.45 -5.03 -4.74
C PRO A 207 -7.54 -4.87 -3.23
N LEU A 208 -7.23 -3.66 -2.76
CA LEU A 208 -7.36 -3.25 -1.37
C LEU A 208 -8.49 -2.25 -1.20
N TYR A 209 -9.11 -2.29 -0.03
CA TYR A 209 -10.05 -1.29 0.43
C TYR A 209 -9.44 -0.57 1.62
N GLN A 210 -9.43 0.76 1.55
CA GLN A 210 -8.98 1.63 2.62
C GLN A 210 -10.11 2.59 2.98
N HIS A 211 -10.41 2.73 4.26
CA HIS A 211 -11.48 3.61 4.74
C HIS A 211 -11.14 4.20 6.10
N GLY A 212 -11.80 5.30 6.44
CA GLY A 212 -11.64 5.95 7.73
C GLY A 212 -11.91 7.44 7.66
N MET A 213 -11.11 8.22 8.37
CA MET A 213 -11.22 9.67 8.50
C MET A 213 -10.02 10.37 7.85
N ILE A 214 -10.27 11.50 7.18
CA ILE A 214 -9.23 12.35 6.61
C ILE A 214 -9.55 13.84 6.84
N ARG A 215 -8.51 14.65 7.00
CA ARG A 215 -8.58 16.12 6.97
C ARG A 215 -7.76 16.66 5.81
N ILE A 216 -8.40 17.46 4.98
CA ILE A 216 -7.78 18.12 3.82
C ILE A 216 -7.68 19.61 4.11
N ASN A 217 -6.51 20.22 3.90
CA ASN A 217 -6.27 21.67 4.07
C ASN A 217 -6.74 22.25 5.42
N GLN A 218 -6.49 21.56 6.54
CA GLN A 218 -6.96 21.93 7.88
C GLN A 218 -8.50 22.03 8.02
N GLY A 219 -9.25 21.50 7.06
CA GLY A 219 -10.71 21.44 7.08
C GLY A 219 -11.26 20.45 8.12
N PRO A 220 -12.59 20.24 8.11
CA PRO A 220 -13.23 19.28 9.00
C PRO A 220 -12.73 17.87 8.72
N GLU A 221 -12.89 17.02 9.73
CA GLU A 221 -12.65 15.59 9.58
C GLU A 221 -13.81 14.97 8.81
N ARG A 222 -13.48 14.29 7.71
CA ARG A 222 -14.46 13.71 6.77
C ARG A 222 -14.22 12.22 6.64
N GLN A 223 -15.31 11.47 6.51
CA GLN A 223 -15.22 10.05 6.22
C GLN A 223 -14.83 9.85 4.75
N PHE A 224 -13.88 8.96 4.52
CA PHE A 224 -13.46 8.61 3.17
C PHE A 224 -13.45 7.09 2.95
N LYS A 225 -13.57 6.72 1.68
CA LYS A 225 -13.37 5.36 1.18
C LYS A 225 -12.47 5.40 -0.04
N ARG A 226 -11.65 4.37 -0.21
CA ARG A 226 -10.72 4.23 -1.32
C ARG A 226 -10.62 2.77 -1.74
N ILE A 227 -10.63 2.55 -3.06
CA ILE A 227 -10.22 1.28 -3.67
C ILE A 227 -8.84 1.48 -4.31
N ILE A 228 -7.98 0.49 -4.15
CA ILE A 228 -6.62 0.47 -4.69
C ILE A 228 -6.44 -0.85 -5.42
N TYR A 229 -6.22 -0.80 -6.74
CA TYR A 229 -6.13 -1.97 -7.59
C TYR A 229 -4.78 -2.01 -8.31
N PRO A 230 -3.89 -2.98 -7.99
CA PRO A 230 -2.62 -3.14 -8.69
C PRO A 230 -2.82 -3.85 -10.04
N ILE A 231 -2.18 -3.35 -11.11
CA ILE A 231 -2.07 -4.01 -12.41
C ILE A 231 -0.65 -4.59 -12.53
N ILE A 232 -0.54 -5.90 -12.32
CA ILE A 232 0.74 -6.62 -12.22
C ILE A 232 0.65 -7.92 -13.03
N PRO A 233 0.59 -7.85 -14.37
CA PRO A 233 0.61 -9.03 -15.22
C PRO A 233 1.91 -9.81 -15.03
N ALA A 234 1.82 -11.14 -15.04
CA ALA A 234 2.95 -12.02 -14.68
C ALA A 234 4.14 -11.92 -15.64
N ASN A 235 3.91 -11.48 -16.88
CA ASN A 235 4.90 -11.45 -17.96
C ASN A 235 5.52 -10.07 -18.18
N GLU A 236 5.17 -9.08 -17.37
CA GLU A 236 5.71 -7.73 -17.49
C GLU A 236 6.82 -7.41 -16.50
N ARG A 237 7.66 -6.46 -16.88
CA ARG A 237 8.71 -5.93 -16.00
C ARG A 237 8.09 -5.10 -14.90
N ALA A 238 8.73 -5.08 -13.74
CA ALA A 238 8.26 -4.31 -12.59
C ALA A 238 8.04 -2.82 -12.89
N SER A 239 8.87 -2.23 -13.76
CA SER A 239 8.73 -0.84 -14.22
C SER A 239 7.39 -0.53 -14.91
N ASN A 240 6.74 -1.56 -15.46
CA ASN A 240 5.47 -1.40 -16.14
C ASN A 240 4.27 -1.60 -15.22
N HIS A 241 4.47 -2.13 -14.01
CA HIS A 241 3.39 -2.28 -13.05
C HIS A 241 2.73 -0.91 -12.79
N ARG A 242 1.42 -0.95 -12.63
CA ARG A 242 0.60 0.24 -12.34
C ARG A 242 -0.27 -0.03 -11.13
N ILE A 243 -0.76 1.04 -10.54
CA ILE A 243 -1.77 0.99 -9.49
C ILE A 243 -2.84 2.00 -9.86
N LEU A 244 -4.07 1.53 -9.86
CA LEU A 244 -5.25 2.36 -9.98
C LEU A 244 -5.79 2.64 -8.60
N SER A 245 -6.24 3.85 -8.36
CA SER A 245 -6.97 4.17 -7.14
C SER A 245 -8.12 5.12 -7.43
N THR A 246 -9.24 4.91 -6.76
CA THR A 246 -10.33 5.88 -6.72
C THR A 246 -10.76 6.02 -5.27
N ALA A 247 -11.00 7.26 -4.88
CA ALA A 247 -11.34 7.62 -3.52
C ALA A 247 -12.43 8.69 -3.52
N CYS A 248 -13.26 8.67 -2.49
CA CYS A 248 -14.38 9.59 -2.32
C CYS A 248 -14.55 9.98 -0.86
N LEU A 249 -15.07 11.17 -0.63
CA LEU A 249 -15.59 11.61 0.66
C LEU A 249 -17.07 11.22 0.74
N LEU A 250 -17.52 10.66 1.85
CA LEU A 250 -18.91 10.14 1.93
C LEU A 250 -19.96 11.24 1.98
N ASP A 251 -19.60 12.39 2.50
CA ASP A 251 -20.44 13.58 2.58
C ASP A 251 -20.34 14.47 1.32
N ASP A 252 -19.41 14.18 0.41
CA ASP A 252 -19.24 14.86 -0.87
C ASP A 252 -18.54 13.95 -1.90
N PRO A 253 -19.28 12.97 -2.46
CA PRO A 253 -18.69 11.91 -3.28
C PRO A 253 -18.11 12.38 -4.61
N ASP A 254 -18.58 13.53 -5.13
CA ASP A 254 -18.13 14.07 -6.40
C ASP A 254 -16.79 14.82 -6.29
N THR A 255 -16.42 15.29 -5.09
CA THR A 255 -15.13 15.95 -4.88
C THR A 255 -13.98 14.96 -5.00
N PRO A 256 -13.07 15.13 -5.97
CA PRO A 256 -11.94 14.22 -6.15
C PRO A 256 -10.96 14.33 -4.99
N ILE A 257 -10.57 13.19 -4.44
CA ILE A 257 -9.44 13.03 -3.52
C ILE A 257 -8.53 11.93 -4.05
N ILE A 258 -7.25 11.95 -3.64
CA ILE A 258 -6.34 10.81 -3.85
C ILE A 258 -6.53 9.89 -2.67
#